data_AF-A0A918M003-F1
#
_entry.id   AF-A0A918M003-F1
#
_cell.length_a   1.000
_cell.length_b   1.000
_cell.length_c   1.000
_cell.angle_alpha   90.00
_cell.angle_beta   90.00
_cell.angle_gamma   90.00
#
_symmetry.space_group_name_H-M   'P 1'
#
loop_
_entity.id
_entity.type
_entity.pdbx_description
1 polymer ?
#
loop_
_entity_poly.entity_id
_entity_poly.type
_entity_poly.pdbx_seq_one_letter_code
_entity_poly.pdbx_strand_id
1 'polypeptide(L)'
;MHAVGFARWTRRFEDERERRRAQGDPDWGQGATLHPAVWAGIQRFQVGEDGDGANLVGKADRAGDPDYGQAVRLFVAEEQNHARLLGRLLAAGGIPTLTGHWSDDVFVRLRRLMGLRMELLVLMIAEVVALRYYRALRDGTDDSLTTEVAGRILSDEQRHVPFHCERLHASLAELPRVARRPVMGLWQLLLFAVALVVAADHGRALRRLGVGPLRFVADVMGSSRTVVSAVLVHRPDAWTSAGREPAAPAS
;
A
#
# COMPACT_ATOMS: atom_id res chain seq x y z
N MET A 1 -13.05 3.49 -29.25
CA MET A 1 -11.84 4.16 -28.73
C MET A 1 -12.00 4.40 -27.22
N HIS A 2 -11.49 3.51 -26.37
CA HIS A 2 -11.29 3.80 -24.94
C HIS A 2 -10.03 3.08 -24.42
N ALA A 3 -8.91 3.25 -25.14
CA ALA A 3 -7.60 2.67 -24.82
C ALA A 3 -6.67 3.68 -24.11
N VAL A 4 -7.22 4.59 -23.29
CA VAL A 4 -6.44 5.71 -22.70
C VAL A 4 -6.41 5.67 -21.17
N GLY A 5 -7.13 4.75 -20.52
CA GLY A 5 -7.23 4.71 -19.04
C GLY A 5 -5.96 4.21 -18.36
N PHE A 6 -5.46 3.03 -18.75
CA PHE A 6 -4.36 2.36 -18.03
C PHE A 6 -2.99 2.45 -18.69
N ALA A 7 -2.88 2.81 -19.98
CA ALA A 7 -1.58 3.04 -20.63
C ALA A 7 -0.70 4.06 -19.87
N ARG A 8 -1.31 5.08 -19.26
CA ARG A 8 -0.60 6.05 -18.41
C ARG A 8 -0.02 5.41 -17.15
N TRP A 9 -0.73 4.44 -16.57
CA TRP A 9 -0.29 3.73 -15.38
C TRP A 9 0.83 2.78 -15.73
N THR A 10 0.71 2.03 -16.82
CA THR A 10 1.79 1.20 -17.36
C THR A 10 3.08 2.01 -17.50
N ARG A 11 3.03 3.15 -18.21
CA ARG A 11 4.20 4.04 -18.35
C ARG A 11 4.73 4.52 -17.01
N ARG A 12 3.86 4.95 -16.09
CA ARG A 12 4.29 5.42 -14.76
C ARG A 12 5.01 4.35 -13.95
N PHE A 13 4.57 3.10 -14.04
CA PHE A 13 5.23 1.96 -13.40
C PHE A 13 6.54 1.56 -14.12
N GLU A 14 6.61 1.69 -15.44
CA GLU A 14 7.85 1.48 -16.20
C GLU A 14 8.91 2.55 -15.87
N ASP A 15 8.52 3.82 -15.85
CA ASP A 15 9.37 4.94 -15.46
C ASP A 15 9.91 4.76 -14.03
N GLU A 16 9.06 4.28 -13.12
CA GLU A 16 9.43 3.95 -11.75
C GLU A 16 10.47 2.82 -11.69
N ARG A 17 10.19 1.72 -12.39
CA ARG A 17 11.10 0.57 -12.46
C ARG A 17 12.48 1.01 -12.95
N GLU A 18 12.52 1.90 -13.94
CA GLU A 18 13.74 2.39 -14.54
C GLU A 18 14.47 3.35 -13.59
N ARG A 19 13.74 4.23 -12.90
CA ARG A 19 14.31 5.06 -11.83
C ARG A 19 14.91 4.22 -10.71
N ARG A 20 14.20 3.20 -10.23
CA ARG A 20 14.66 2.30 -9.17
C ARG A 20 15.93 1.55 -9.58
N ARG A 21 15.99 1.07 -10.83
CA ARG A 21 17.20 0.44 -11.39
C ARG A 21 18.39 1.38 -11.42
N ALA A 22 18.17 2.64 -11.80
CA ALA A 22 19.23 3.66 -11.82
C ALA A 22 19.69 4.08 -10.42
N GLN A 23 18.77 4.16 -9.46
CA GLN A 23 19.07 4.51 -8.07
C GLN A 23 19.85 3.42 -7.34
N GLY A 24 19.62 2.14 -7.68
CA GLY A 24 20.22 1.01 -7.00
C GLY A 24 19.64 0.75 -5.61
N ASP A 25 20.22 -0.20 -4.88
CA ASP A 25 19.79 -0.56 -3.53
C ASP A 25 20.31 0.42 -2.47
N PRO A 26 19.62 0.55 -1.31
CA PRO A 26 20.18 1.17 -0.12
C PRO A 26 21.52 0.54 0.27
N ASP A 27 22.35 1.30 0.98
CA ASP A 27 23.60 0.80 1.55
C ASP A 27 23.32 -0.05 2.81
N TRP A 28 23.11 -1.34 2.58
CA TRP A 28 22.86 -2.32 3.64
C TRP A 28 24.02 -2.47 4.64
N GLY A 29 25.23 -2.01 4.28
CA GLY A 29 26.41 -2.08 5.13
C GLY A 29 26.33 -1.18 6.36
N GLN A 30 25.43 -0.19 6.37
CA GLN A 30 25.18 0.67 7.52
C GLN A 30 24.60 -0.09 8.72
N GLY A 31 23.97 -1.24 8.49
CA GLY A 31 23.17 -1.92 9.50
C GLY A 31 21.92 -1.12 9.87
N ALA A 32 21.12 -1.66 10.77
CA ALA A 32 19.98 -0.94 11.33
C ALA A 32 19.78 -1.30 12.81
N THR A 33 19.46 -0.32 13.64
CA THR A 33 19.19 -0.53 15.08
C THR A 33 17.85 0.09 15.47
N LEU A 34 16.86 -0.77 15.68
CA LEU A 34 15.51 -0.37 16.09
C LEU A 34 15.09 -1.03 17.39
N HIS A 35 14.09 -0.44 18.04
CA HIS A 35 13.46 -1.04 19.21
C HIS A 35 12.78 -2.37 18.82
N PRO A 36 12.83 -3.44 19.66
CA PRO A 36 12.28 -4.76 19.31
C PRO A 36 10.81 -4.77 18.86
N ALA A 37 9.99 -3.90 19.46
CA ALA A 37 8.60 -3.73 19.03
C ALA A 37 8.46 -3.23 17.57
N VAL A 38 9.39 -2.40 17.09
CA VAL A 38 9.40 -1.91 15.70
C VAL A 38 9.83 -3.04 14.77
N TRP A 39 10.84 -3.83 15.14
CA TRP A 39 11.24 -5.03 14.39
C TRP A 39 10.10 -6.02 14.22
N ALA A 40 9.36 -6.31 15.29
CA ALA A 40 8.18 -7.17 15.22
C ALA A 40 7.11 -6.65 14.26
N GLY A 41 6.98 -5.32 14.11
CA GLY A 41 6.10 -4.73 13.11
C GLY A 41 6.59 -4.91 11.68
N ILE A 42 7.88 -4.63 11.44
CA ILE A 42 8.52 -4.78 10.12
C ILE A 42 8.40 -6.23 9.64
N GLN A 43 8.60 -7.20 10.52
CA GLN A 43 8.43 -8.62 10.20
C GLN A 43 7.02 -8.96 9.70
N ARG A 44 5.96 -8.42 10.33
CA ARG A 44 4.58 -8.68 9.89
C ARG A 44 4.27 -8.02 8.56
N PHE A 45 4.71 -6.77 8.37
CA PHE A 45 4.54 -6.10 7.08
C PHE A 45 5.30 -6.84 5.97
N GLN A 46 6.51 -7.32 6.23
CA GLN A 46 7.28 -8.10 5.25
C GLN A 46 6.53 -9.34 4.76
N VAL A 47 5.87 -10.09 5.65
CA VAL A 47 5.03 -11.24 5.26
C VAL A 47 3.81 -10.80 4.46
N GLY A 48 3.20 -9.66 4.81
CA GLY A 48 2.08 -9.08 4.08
C GLY A 48 2.41 -8.76 2.62
N GLU A 49 3.63 -8.24 2.36
CA GLU A 49 4.08 -7.86 1.01
C GLU A 49 4.55 -9.07 0.16
N ASP A 50 4.80 -10.25 0.75
CA ASP A 50 5.39 -11.42 0.05
C ASP A 50 4.38 -12.21 -0.82
N GLY A 51 3.35 -11.54 -1.33
CA GLY A 51 2.32 -12.13 -2.17
C GLY A 51 2.78 -12.36 -3.62
N ASP A 52 2.57 -13.57 -4.15
CA ASP A 52 2.91 -13.91 -5.55
C ASP A 52 2.16 -13.08 -6.63
N GLY A 53 1.04 -12.43 -6.28
CA GLY A 53 0.19 -11.64 -7.18
C GLY A 53 -0.50 -12.40 -8.33
N ALA A 54 -0.29 -13.72 -8.46
CA ALA A 54 -0.69 -14.49 -9.65
C ALA A 54 -2.21 -14.48 -9.88
N ASN A 55 -2.98 -14.53 -8.80
CA ASN A 55 -4.43 -14.50 -8.85
C ASN A 55 -4.97 -13.13 -9.31
N LEU A 56 -4.36 -12.04 -8.84
CA LEU A 56 -4.70 -10.68 -9.25
C LEU A 56 -4.39 -10.47 -10.74
N VAL A 57 -3.22 -10.93 -11.21
CA VAL A 57 -2.83 -10.90 -12.62
C VAL A 57 -3.84 -11.66 -13.48
N GLY A 58 -4.19 -12.89 -13.13
CA GLY A 58 -5.15 -13.69 -13.90
C GLY A 58 -6.57 -13.10 -13.91
N LYS A 59 -6.96 -12.31 -12.90
CA LYS A 59 -8.22 -11.55 -12.91
C LYS A 59 -8.11 -10.26 -13.72
N ALA A 60 -6.95 -9.62 -13.72
CA ALA A 60 -6.67 -8.44 -14.52
C ALA A 60 -6.68 -8.75 -16.02
N ASP A 61 -6.06 -9.86 -16.44
CA ASP A 61 -6.08 -10.28 -17.84
C ASP A 61 -7.51 -10.61 -18.30
N ARG A 62 -8.30 -11.28 -17.45
CA ARG A 62 -9.73 -11.54 -17.72
C ARG A 62 -10.60 -10.29 -17.79
N ALA A 63 -10.12 -9.15 -17.28
CA ALA A 63 -10.84 -7.89 -17.41
C ALA A 63 -10.79 -7.31 -18.84
N GLY A 64 -9.94 -7.86 -19.73
CA GLY A 64 -9.92 -7.53 -21.15
C GLY A 64 -9.25 -6.20 -21.51
N ASP A 65 -8.51 -5.59 -20.58
CA ASP A 65 -7.71 -4.39 -20.81
C ASP A 65 -6.20 -4.76 -20.74
N PRO A 66 -5.50 -4.85 -21.89
CA PRO A 66 -4.09 -5.23 -21.92
C PRO A 66 -3.17 -4.29 -21.13
N ASP A 67 -3.47 -2.99 -21.13
CA ASP A 67 -2.68 -2.00 -20.39
C ASP A 67 -2.89 -2.20 -18.89
N TYR A 68 -4.12 -2.47 -18.44
CA TYR A 68 -4.39 -2.81 -17.05
C TYR A 68 -3.67 -4.09 -16.62
N GLY A 69 -3.73 -5.15 -17.44
CA GLY A 69 -3.01 -6.40 -17.17
C GLY A 69 -1.50 -6.15 -17.02
N GLN A 70 -0.92 -5.30 -17.89
CA GLN A 70 0.49 -4.94 -17.80
C GLN A 70 0.82 -4.10 -16.56
N ALA A 71 0.02 -3.08 -16.26
CA ALA A 71 0.18 -2.27 -15.05
C ALA A 71 0.10 -3.13 -13.77
N VAL A 72 -0.82 -4.11 -13.71
CA VAL A 72 -0.92 -5.03 -12.56
C VAL A 72 0.33 -5.91 -12.42
N ARG A 73 0.91 -6.40 -13.53
CA ARG A 73 2.17 -7.16 -13.46
C ARG A 73 3.32 -6.32 -12.93
N LEU A 74 3.41 -5.05 -13.35
CA LEU A 74 4.42 -4.12 -12.86
C LEU A 74 4.20 -3.77 -11.38
N PHE A 75 2.96 -3.51 -10.98
CA PHE A 75 2.56 -3.34 -9.58
C PHE A 75 2.99 -4.54 -8.72
N VAL A 76 2.67 -5.77 -9.12
CA VAL A 76 3.09 -6.99 -8.39
C VAL A 76 4.61 -7.08 -8.25
N ALA A 77 5.37 -6.64 -9.27
CA ALA A 77 6.83 -6.58 -9.17
C ALA A 77 7.33 -5.50 -8.19
N GLU A 78 6.59 -4.40 -7.99
CA GLU A 78 6.87 -3.38 -6.97
C GLU A 78 6.65 -3.96 -5.55
N GLU A 79 5.51 -4.62 -5.33
CA GLU A 79 5.16 -5.27 -4.06
C GLU A 79 6.20 -6.34 -3.65
N GLN A 80 6.61 -7.18 -4.60
CA GLN A 80 7.69 -8.16 -4.39
C GLN A 80 9.02 -7.47 -4.04
N ASN A 81 9.28 -6.30 -4.60
CA ASN A 81 10.44 -5.50 -4.24
C ASN A 81 10.30 -4.90 -2.82
N HIS A 82 9.11 -4.56 -2.35
CA HIS A 82 8.90 -4.14 -0.95
C HIS A 82 9.23 -5.26 0.01
N ALA A 83 8.70 -6.47 -0.23
CA ALA A 83 9.04 -7.65 0.56
C ALA A 83 10.56 -7.89 0.62
N ARG A 84 11.25 -7.76 -0.53
CA ARG A 84 12.71 -7.85 -0.62
C ARG A 84 13.42 -6.76 0.20
N LEU A 85 12.99 -5.50 0.10
CA LEU A 85 13.59 -4.38 0.85
C LEU A 85 13.44 -4.59 2.36
N LEU A 86 12.25 -5.00 2.82
CA LEU A 86 12.01 -5.28 4.24
C LEU A 86 12.81 -6.50 4.71
N GLY A 87 12.91 -7.56 3.89
CA GLY A 87 13.74 -8.72 4.19
C GLY A 87 15.22 -8.36 4.36
N ARG A 88 15.74 -7.46 3.52
CA ARG A 88 17.12 -6.96 3.65
C ARG A 88 17.30 -6.02 4.84
N LEU A 89 16.31 -5.19 5.14
CA LEU A 89 16.33 -4.34 6.34
C LEU A 89 16.37 -5.19 7.62
N LEU A 90 15.56 -6.26 7.68
CA LEU A 90 15.59 -7.23 8.78
C LEU A 90 16.97 -7.89 8.91
N ALA A 91 17.56 -8.33 7.79
CA ALA A 91 18.90 -8.90 7.78
C ALA A 91 19.97 -7.90 8.27
N ALA A 92 19.87 -6.62 7.88
CA ALA A 92 20.76 -5.56 8.34
C ALA A 92 20.65 -5.28 9.85
N GLY A 93 19.49 -5.56 10.45
CA GLY A 93 19.28 -5.53 11.90
C GLY A 93 19.56 -6.85 12.62
N GLY A 94 20.00 -7.90 11.92
CA GLY A 94 20.21 -9.23 12.48
C GLY A 94 18.91 -9.95 12.90
N ILE A 95 17.77 -9.54 12.35
CA ILE A 95 16.45 -10.10 12.66
C ILE A 95 16.02 -11.06 11.53
N PRO A 96 15.54 -12.28 11.83
CA PRO A 96 15.04 -13.18 10.80
C PRO A 96 13.68 -12.71 10.25
N THR A 97 13.35 -13.12 9.03
CA THR A 97 11.97 -13.00 8.52
C THR A 97 11.05 -13.99 9.25
N LEU A 98 9.74 -13.72 9.23
CA LEU A 98 8.75 -14.68 9.71
C LEU A 98 8.42 -15.65 8.58
N THR A 99 8.29 -16.94 8.90
CA THR A 99 7.96 -17.99 7.92
C THR A 99 6.45 -18.06 7.61
N GLY A 100 5.75 -16.93 7.71
CA GLY A 100 4.29 -16.81 7.56
C GLY A 100 3.51 -16.89 8.88
N HIS A 101 2.34 -16.25 8.88
CA HIS A 101 1.30 -16.46 9.90
C HIS A 101 0.07 -17.11 9.24
N TRP A 102 -0.49 -18.12 9.90
CA TRP A 102 -1.63 -18.89 9.40
C TRP A 102 -2.89 -18.04 9.14
N SER A 103 -3.04 -16.90 9.83
CA SER A 103 -4.12 -15.92 9.58
C SER A 103 -3.98 -15.23 8.23
N ASP A 104 -2.74 -15.00 7.79
CA ASP A 104 -2.42 -14.33 6.52
C ASP A 104 -2.75 -15.26 5.36
N ASP A 105 -2.45 -16.55 5.49
CA ASP A 105 -2.81 -17.57 4.51
C ASP A 105 -4.33 -17.68 4.30
N VAL A 106 -5.12 -17.62 5.38
CA VAL A 106 -6.60 -17.69 5.30
C VAL A 106 -7.16 -16.44 4.64
N PHE A 107 -6.66 -15.26 5.03
CA PHE A 107 -7.08 -13.98 4.43
C PHE A 107 -6.73 -13.92 2.94
N VAL A 108 -5.52 -14.35 2.58
CA VAL A 108 -5.05 -14.44 1.19
C VAL A 108 -5.88 -15.44 0.39
N ARG A 109 -6.17 -16.62 0.94
CA ARG A 109 -7.02 -17.63 0.28
C ARG A 109 -8.44 -17.14 0.06
N LEU A 110 -9.05 -16.52 1.08
CA LEU A 110 -10.41 -15.98 0.97
C LEU A 110 -10.48 -14.87 -0.08
N ARG A 111 -9.49 -13.96 -0.09
CA ARG A 111 -9.34 -12.91 -1.11
C ARG A 111 -9.23 -13.49 -2.52
N ARG A 112 -8.41 -14.54 -2.71
CA ARG A 112 -8.18 -15.18 -4.02
C ARG A 112 -9.45 -15.77 -4.63
N LEU A 113 -10.42 -16.19 -3.80
CA LEU A 113 -11.70 -16.75 -4.25
C LEU A 113 -12.72 -15.71 -4.70
N MET A 114 -12.49 -14.42 -4.44
CA MET A 114 -13.46 -13.36 -4.77
C MET A 114 -13.31 -12.88 -6.22
N GLY A 115 -14.32 -12.17 -6.75
CA GLY A 115 -14.17 -11.44 -8.02
C GLY A 115 -13.18 -10.26 -7.89
N LEU A 116 -12.66 -9.77 -9.02
CA LEU A 116 -11.65 -8.70 -9.08
C LEU A 116 -12.02 -7.47 -8.23
N ARG A 117 -13.28 -7.04 -8.25
CA ARG A 117 -13.76 -5.89 -7.46
C ARG A 117 -13.49 -6.04 -5.97
N MET A 118 -13.86 -7.20 -5.41
CA MET A 118 -13.74 -7.43 -3.97
C MET A 118 -12.29 -7.62 -3.57
N GLU A 119 -11.50 -8.28 -4.41
CA GLU A 119 -10.05 -8.37 -4.20
C GLU A 119 -9.39 -7.00 -4.19
N LEU A 120 -9.75 -6.09 -5.10
CA LEU A 120 -9.25 -4.71 -5.11
C LEU A 120 -9.74 -3.89 -3.91
N LEU A 121 -10.98 -4.09 -3.45
CA LEU A 121 -11.47 -3.43 -2.24
C LEU A 121 -10.67 -3.88 -1.00
N VAL A 122 -10.35 -5.17 -0.91
CA VAL A 122 -9.53 -5.72 0.18
C VAL A 122 -8.08 -5.25 0.07
N LEU A 123 -7.50 -5.29 -1.13
CA LEU A 123 -6.15 -4.80 -1.38
C LEU A 123 -6.02 -3.32 -1.02
N MET A 124 -7.00 -2.48 -1.40
CA MET A 124 -7.03 -1.05 -1.02
C MET A 124 -7.01 -0.82 0.51
N ILE A 125 -7.49 -1.77 1.32
CA ILE A 125 -7.36 -1.66 2.79
C ILE A 125 -5.90 -1.78 3.20
N ALA A 126 -5.18 -2.76 2.64
CA ALA A 126 -3.76 -2.95 2.90
C ALA A 126 -2.96 -1.71 2.49
N GLU A 127 -3.16 -1.21 1.27
CA GLU A 127 -2.53 0.01 0.73
C GLU A 127 -2.70 1.23 1.64
N VAL A 128 -3.92 1.49 2.11
CA VAL A 128 -4.20 2.66 2.97
C VAL A 128 -3.56 2.51 4.36
N VAL A 129 -3.49 1.28 4.88
CA VAL A 129 -2.83 0.97 6.15
C VAL A 129 -1.31 1.08 6.00
N ALA A 130 -0.74 0.50 4.94
CA ALA A 130 0.67 0.56 4.57
C ALA A 130 1.15 2.00 4.42
N LEU A 131 0.42 2.83 3.69
CA LEU A 131 0.71 4.26 3.53
C LEU A 131 0.83 5.02 4.86
N ARG A 132 0.06 4.63 5.89
CA ARG A 132 0.15 5.24 7.22
C ARG A 132 1.25 4.60 8.07
N TYR A 133 1.44 3.29 7.95
CA TYR A 133 2.50 2.58 8.66
C TYR A 133 3.89 3.01 8.19
N TYR A 134 4.16 3.02 6.88
CA TYR A 134 5.46 3.42 6.35
C TYR A 134 5.75 4.91 6.56
N ARG A 135 4.73 5.77 6.59
CA ARG A 135 4.90 7.16 7.03
C ARG A 135 5.33 7.23 8.49
N ALA A 136 4.67 6.50 9.38
CA ALA A 136 5.08 6.44 10.79
C ALA A 136 6.49 5.86 10.96
N LEU A 137 6.86 4.86 10.17
CA LEU A 137 8.19 4.24 10.21
C LEU A 137 9.26 5.22 9.73
N ARG A 138 9.04 5.88 8.59
CA ARG A 138 9.96 6.87 8.00
C ARG A 138 10.16 8.08 8.90
N ASP A 139 9.09 8.61 9.49
CA ASP A 139 9.12 9.88 10.22
C ASP A 139 9.45 9.68 11.71
N GLY A 140 9.29 8.47 12.23
CA GLY A 140 9.36 8.16 13.66
C GLY A 140 10.64 7.46 14.12
N THR A 141 11.61 7.23 13.23
CA THR A 141 12.89 6.60 13.55
C THR A 141 14.06 7.52 13.23
N ASP A 142 15.12 7.42 14.04
CA ASP A 142 16.39 8.11 13.78
C ASP A 142 17.36 7.23 12.94
N ASP A 143 16.98 6.00 12.60
CA ASP A 143 17.78 5.06 11.81
C ASP A 143 17.71 5.40 10.31
N SER A 144 18.83 5.83 9.73
CA SER A 144 18.89 6.31 8.33
C SER A 144 18.47 5.27 7.31
N LEU A 145 18.91 4.02 7.49
CA LEU A 145 18.60 2.93 6.57
C LEU A 145 17.09 2.61 6.60
N THR A 146 16.50 2.56 7.79
CA THR A 146 15.06 2.35 7.97
C THR A 146 14.25 3.49 7.36
N THR A 147 14.67 4.73 7.59
CA THR A 147 14.03 5.93 7.00
C THR A 147 14.07 5.88 5.48
N GLU A 148 15.20 5.49 4.89
CA GLU A 148 15.34 5.36 3.44
C GLU A 148 14.43 4.24 2.88
N VAL A 149 14.47 3.05 3.48
CA VAL A 149 13.64 1.90 3.04
C VAL A 149 12.16 2.23 3.14
N ALA A 150 11.72 2.75 4.29
CA ALA A 150 10.33 3.15 4.50
C ALA A 150 9.91 4.28 3.54
N GLY A 151 10.80 5.22 3.24
CA GLY A 151 10.56 6.30 2.29
C GLY A 151 10.38 5.82 0.85
N ARG A 152 11.20 4.85 0.41
CA ARG A 152 11.07 4.23 -0.91
C ARG A 152 9.73 3.51 -1.04
N ILE A 153 9.39 2.64 -0.09
CA ILE A 153 8.11 1.91 -0.10
C ILE A 153 6.93 2.89 -0.03
N LEU A 154 6.95 3.86 0.88
CA LEU A 154 5.90 4.88 1.00
C LEU A 154 5.66 5.66 -0.29
N SER A 155 6.70 5.91 -1.09
CA SER A 155 6.56 6.57 -2.39
C SER A 155 5.75 5.72 -3.38
N ASP A 156 5.92 4.41 -3.32
CA ASP A 156 5.24 3.42 -4.15
C ASP A 156 3.77 3.31 -3.77
N GLU A 157 3.47 3.14 -2.47
CA GLU A 157 2.11 3.15 -1.90
C GLU A 157 1.28 4.38 -2.34
N GLN A 158 1.93 5.55 -2.38
CA GLN A 158 1.28 6.80 -2.80
C GLN A 158 0.82 6.77 -4.28
N ARG A 159 1.41 5.91 -5.12
CA ARG A 159 1.01 5.70 -6.51
C ARG A 159 0.01 4.57 -6.66
N HIS A 160 0.10 3.53 -5.84
CA HIS A 160 -0.78 2.37 -5.88
C HIS A 160 -2.24 2.74 -5.53
N VAL A 161 -2.45 3.57 -4.51
CA VAL A 161 -3.79 4.03 -4.11
C VAL A 161 -4.57 4.68 -5.28
N PRO A 162 -4.06 5.72 -5.99
CA PRO A 162 -4.77 6.30 -7.12
C PRO A 162 -4.96 5.31 -8.29
N PHE A 163 -4.01 4.41 -8.55
CA PHE A 163 -4.13 3.36 -9.56
C PHE A 163 -5.34 2.45 -9.28
N HIS A 164 -5.47 1.96 -8.05
CA HIS A 164 -6.59 1.12 -7.65
C HIS A 164 -7.90 1.91 -7.54
N CYS A 165 -7.88 3.19 -7.14
CA CYS A 165 -9.07 4.04 -7.12
C CYS A 165 -9.69 4.15 -8.52
N GLU A 166 -8.87 4.31 -9.57
CA GLU A 166 -9.34 4.40 -10.95
C GLU A 166 -9.97 3.09 -11.42
N ARG A 167 -9.33 1.95 -11.14
CA ARG A 167 -9.90 0.65 -11.48
C ARG A 167 -11.19 0.37 -10.72
N LEU A 168 -11.23 0.70 -9.44
CA LEU A 168 -12.43 0.57 -8.60
C LEU A 168 -13.54 1.49 -9.06
N HIS A 169 -13.25 2.70 -9.54
CA HIS A 169 -14.25 3.58 -10.13
C HIS A 169 -14.97 2.91 -11.31
N ALA A 170 -14.20 2.39 -12.28
CA ALA A 170 -14.75 1.66 -13.42
C ALA A 170 -15.55 0.43 -12.96
N SER A 171 -15.01 -0.32 -11.99
CA SER A 171 -15.68 -1.51 -11.45
C SER A 171 -16.98 -1.19 -10.71
N LEU A 172 -17.06 -0.08 -9.98
CA LEU A 172 -18.29 0.35 -9.29
C LEU A 172 -19.30 0.99 -10.24
N ALA A 173 -18.86 1.47 -11.41
CA ALA A 173 -19.76 1.98 -12.43
C ALA A 173 -20.72 0.88 -12.96
N GLU A 174 -20.30 -0.39 -12.92
CA GLU A 174 -21.12 -1.56 -13.27
C GLU A 174 -22.25 -1.83 -12.26
N LEU A 175 -22.17 -1.29 -11.04
CA LEU A 175 -23.21 -1.46 -10.03
C LEU A 175 -24.33 -0.41 -10.17
N PRO A 176 -25.57 -0.75 -9.76
CA PRO A 176 -26.65 0.23 -9.62
C PRO A 176 -26.20 1.42 -8.76
N ARG A 177 -26.57 2.64 -9.16
CA ARG A 177 -26.14 3.88 -8.47
C ARG A 177 -26.43 3.86 -6.97
N VAL A 178 -27.56 3.25 -6.57
CA VAL A 178 -27.99 3.11 -5.18
C VAL A 178 -27.08 2.20 -4.35
N ALA A 179 -26.38 1.25 -4.98
CA ALA A 179 -25.51 0.30 -4.29
C ALA A 179 -24.08 0.83 -4.07
N ARG A 180 -23.63 1.83 -4.83
CA ARG A 180 -22.24 2.32 -4.79
C ARG A 180 -21.84 2.89 -3.43
N ARG A 181 -22.70 3.72 -2.83
CA ARG A 181 -22.45 4.31 -1.50
C ARG A 181 -22.48 3.28 -0.37
N PRO A 182 -23.48 2.38 -0.29
CA PRO A 182 -23.47 1.28 0.68
C PRO A 182 -22.22 0.42 0.61
N VAL A 183 -21.75 0.05 -0.60
CA VAL A 183 -20.52 -0.73 -0.79
C VAL A 183 -19.32 0.01 -0.22
N MET A 184 -19.17 1.31 -0.53
CA MET A 184 -18.07 2.10 0.04
C MET A 184 -18.19 2.31 1.55
N GLY A 185 -19.41 2.40 2.09
CA GLY A 185 -19.66 2.46 3.54
C GLY A 185 -19.25 1.16 4.24
N LEU A 186 -19.59 0.00 3.67
CA LEU A 186 -19.14 -1.30 4.18
C LEU A 186 -17.62 -1.43 4.11
N TRP A 187 -17.01 -0.97 3.02
CA TRP A 187 -15.55 -0.93 2.89
C TRP A 187 -14.89 -0.06 3.98
N GLN A 188 -15.44 1.12 4.28
CA GLN A 188 -14.94 1.97 5.37
C GLN A 188 -15.09 1.32 6.75
N LEU A 189 -16.18 0.59 6.99
CA LEU A 189 -16.37 -0.16 8.23
C LEU A 189 -15.32 -1.27 8.38
N LEU A 190 -15.03 -1.99 7.30
CA LEU A 190 -13.99 -3.02 7.29
C LEU A 190 -12.60 -2.42 7.49
N LEU A 191 -12.29 -1.30 6.81
CA LEU A 191 -11.04 -0.55 7.01
C LEU A 191 -10.88 -0.12 8.47
N PHE A 192 -11.95 0.37 9.10
CA PHE A 192 -11.92 0.76 10.51
C PHE A 192 -11.61 -0.44 11.42
N ALA A 193 -12.26 -1.59 11.19
CA ALA A 193 -11.99 -2.80 11.95
C ALA A 193 -10.54 -3.27 11.79
N VAL A 194 -10.01 -3.30 10.56
CA VAL A 194 -8.62 -3.67 10.30
C VAL A 194 -7.65 -2.66 10.93
N ALA A 195 -7.93 -1.36 10.85
CA ALA A 195 -7.11 -0.33 11.48
C ALA A 195 -7.03 -0.50 13.00
N LEU A 196 -8.14 -0.88 13.66
CA LEU A 196 -8.15 -1.18 15.10
C LEU A 196 -7.28 -2.40 15.43
N VAL A 197 -7.39 -3.48 14.65
CA VAL A 197 -6.55 -4.68 14.84
C VAL A 197 -5.07 -4.33 14.69
N VAL A 198 -4.71 -3.62 13.61
CA VAL A 198 -3.33 -3.18 13.38
C VAL A 198 -2.83 -2.27 14.51
N ALA A 199 -3.66 -1.32 14.96
CA ALA A 199 -3.31 -0.41 16.05
C ALA A 199 -3.13 -1.14 17.40
N ALA A 200 -3.88 -2.21 17.64
CA ALA A 200 -3.71 -3.07 18.81
C ALA A 200 -2.41 -3.88 18.70
N ASP A 201 -2.20 -4.58 17.58
CA ASP A 201 -1.07 -5.48 17.35
C ASP A 201 0.28 -4.76 17.24
N HIS A 202 0.26 -3.51 16.74
CA HIS A 202 1.45 -2.69 16.50
C HIS A 202 1.52 -1.48 17.44
N GLY A 203 0.61 -1.35 18.41
CA GLY A 203 0.49 -0.15 19.24
C GLY A 203 1.76 0.19 20.02
N ARG A 204 2.57 -0.81 20.40
CA ARG A 204 3.89 -0.59 21.02
C ARG A 204 4.90 -0.02 20.03
N ALA A 205 4.92 -0.55 18.80
CA ALA A 205 5.79 -0.06 17.73
C ALA A 205 5.42 1.38 17.35
N LEU A 206 4.13 1.63 17.10
CA LEU A 206 3.62 2.96 16.75
C LEU A 206 3.97 4.00 17.81
N ARG A 207 3.81 3.68 19.10
CA ARG A 207 4.21 4.60 20.18
C ARG A 207 5.71 4.90 20.19
N ARG A 208 6.56 3.93 19.84
CA ARG A 208 8.01 4.17 19.70
C ARG A 208 8.33 5.08 18.51
N LEU A 209 7.52 5.01 17.46
CA LEU A 209 7.58 5.87 16.29
C LEU A 209 6.84 7.22 16.49
N GLY A 210 6.48 7.59 17.72
CA GLY A 210 5.81 8.85 18.03
C GLY A 210 4.31 8.91 17.66
N VAL A 211 3.71 7.81 17.20
CA VAL A 211 2.31 7.77 16.77
C VAL A 211 1.44 7.02 17.79
N GLY A 212 0.45 7.70 18.34
CA GLY A 212 -0.55 7.06 19.21
C GLY A 212 -1.43 6.07 18.41
N PRO A 213 -1.83 4.91 18.96
CA PRO A 213 -2.67 3.94 18.25
C PRO A 213 -4.00 4.52 17.75
N LEU A 214 -4.67 5.35 18.56
CA LEU A 214 -5.91 6.03 18.16
C LEU A 214 -5.65 7.09 17.07
N ARG A 215 -4.49 7.75 17.12
CA ARG A 215 -4.09 8.70 16.08
C ARG A 215 -3.86 7.98 14.75
N PHE A 216 -3.20 6.82 14.78
CA PHE A 216 -3.03 5.96 13.61
C PHE A 216 -4.38 5.59 12.98
N VAL A 217 -5.34 5.11 13.78
CA VAL A 217 -6.69 4.80 13.28
C VAL A 217 -7.37 6.03 12.69
N ALA A 218 -7.27 7.18 13.34
CA ALA A 218 -7.84 8.43 12.84
C ALA A 218 -7.22 8.85 11.50
N ASP A 219 -5.90 8.72 11.34
CA ASP A 219 -5.19 9.06 10.10
C ASP A 219 -5.52 8.08 8.95
N VAL A 220 -5.67 6.78 9.26
CA VAL A 220 -6.17 5.77 8.31
C VAL A 220 -7.59 6.13 7.84
N MET A 221 -8.51 6.40 8.77
CA MET A 221 -9.89 6.78 8.44
C MET A 221 -10.00 8.14 7.75
N GLY A 222 -9.08 9.08 8.04
CA GLY A 222 -8.97 10.33 7.30
C GLY A 222 -8.68 10.11 5.82
N SER A 223 -7.79 9.15 5.51
CA SER A 223 -7.43 8.76 4.14
C SER A 223 -8.59 8.12 3.38
N SER A 224 -9.45 7.39 4.09
CA SER A 224 -10.60 6.70 3.49
C SER A 224 -11.55 7.68 2.78
N ARG A 225 -11.66 8.93 3.27
CA ARG A 225 -12.53 9.94 2.65
C ARG A 225 -12.05 10.32 1.25
N THR A 226 -10.73 10.45 1.07
CA THR A 226 -10.12 10.73 -0.24
C THR A 226 -10.33 9.54 -1.18
N VAL A 227 -10.13 8.31 -0.70
CA VAL A 227 -10.38 7.09 -1.49
C VAL A 227 -11.84 7.00 -1.93
N VAL A 228 -12.80 7.14 -1.00
CA VAL A 228 -14.24 7.10 -1.31
C VAL A 228 -14.61 8.18 -2.33
N SER A 229 -14.08 9.40 -2.17
CA SER A 229 -14.32 10.48 -3.13
C SER A 229 -13.76 10.15 -4.52
N ALA A 230 -12.52 9.66 -4.59
CA ALA A 230 -11.85 9.30 -5.85
C ALA A 230 -12.60 8.18 -6.58
N VAL A 231 -13.04 7.16 -5.84
CA VAL A 231 -13.78 6.01 -6.39
C VAL A 231 -15.19 6.39 -6.84
N LEU A 232 -15.91 7.27 -6.12
CA LEU A 232 -17.29 7.61 -6.48
C LEU A 232 -17.42 8.69 -7.56
N VAL A 233 -16.51 9.67 -7.60
CA VAL A 233 -16.62 10.87 -8.47
C VAL A 233 -15.70 10.81 -9.69
N HIS A 234 -14.73 9.89 -9.74
CA HIS A 234 -13.61 9.89 -10.69
C HIS A 234 -12.81 11.19 -10.64
N ARG A 235 -11.87 11.28 -9.70
CA ARG A 235 -10.95 12.42 -9.60
C ARG A 235 -9.51 11.96 -9.80
N PRO A 236 -9.03 11.86 -11.06
CA PRO A 236 -7.64 11.45 -11.33
C PRO A 236 -6.61 12.40 -10.69
N ASP A 237 -6.94 13.68 -10.53
CA ASP A 237 -6.01 14.71 -10.03
C ASP A 237 -6.11 14.99 -8.52
N ALA A 238 -6.97 14.27 -7.78
CA ALA A 238 -7.15 14.51 -6.34
C ALA A 238 -5.87 14.25 -5.51
N TRP A 239 -4.92 13.48 -6.06
CA TRP A 239 -3.71 13.06 -5.37
C TRP A 239 -2.48 13.90 -5.76
N THR A 240 -2.51 14.60 -6.89
CA THR A 240 -1.43 15.53 -7.30
C THR A 240 -1.34 16.79 -6.45
N SER A 241 -2.40 17.12 -5.71
CA SER A 241 -2.48 18.30 -4.82
C SER A 241 -2.21 17.99 -3.35
N ALA A 242 -2.22 16.72 -2.93
CA ALA A 242 -1.95 16.32 -1.55
C ALA A 242 -0.46 16.14 -1.22
N GLY A 243 0.41 16.10 -2.24
CA GLY A 243 1.87 15.95 -2.10
C GLY A 243 2.67 17.26 -2.17
N ARG A 244 2.00 18.42 -2.28
CA ARG A 244 2.67 19.73 -2.27
C ARG A 244 2.55 20.31 -0.87
N GLU A 245 3.51 20.00 0.00
CA GLU A 245 3.68 20.76 1.24
C GLU A 245 3.93 22.24 0.88
N PRO A 246 3.34 23.20 1.63
CA PRO A 246 3.69 24.61 1.44
C PRO A 246 5.20 24.77 1.70
N ALA A 247 5.91 25.35 0.74
CA ALA A 247 7.30 25.74 0.92
C ALA A 247 7.43 26.56 2.21
N ALA A 248 8.36 26.17 3.08
CA ALA A 248 8.68 26.93 4.27
C ALA A 248 9.00 28.39 3.88
N PRO A 249 8.52 29.38 4.64
CA PRO A 249 8.83 30.78 4.36
C PRO A 249 10.35 30.98 4.43
N ALA A 250 10.92 31.50 3.35
CA ALA A 250 12.31 31.95 3.35
C ALA A 250 12.48 32.99 4.47
N SER A 251 13.49 32.77 5.31
CA SER A 251 13.93 33.69 6.36
C SER A 251 14.65 34.90 5.76
#